data_AF-A0A428PEK4-F1
#
_entry.id   AF-A0A428PEK4-F1
#
_cell.length_a   1.000
_cell.length_b   1.000
_cell.length_c   1.000
_cell.angle_alpha   90.00
_cell.angle_beta   90.00
_cell.angle_gamma   90.00
#
_symmetry.space_group_name_H-M   'P 1'
#
loop_
_entity.id
_entity.type
_entity.pdbx_description
1 polymer ?
#
loop_
_entity_poly.entity_id
_entity_poly.type
_entity_poly.pdbx_seq_one_letter_code
_entity_poly.pdbx_strand_id
1 'polypeptide(L)'
;MRLELQPAHGTVQAPTGQSFVEILTAMLVLCYTEAFIPGSRDWKLHLRACRTLINFGNLRNRRRPNGIESFILKEVADLDTLCNISVFTDSTVLSEPFSDTRIWSFTGLINDITTVERQRYEALRKGKQMEDVDMEEWRQRAQNAYTEVSARANTFSSDQEDMRECFQAVVRAHYHSSIIYSYQAFAPTTQVQDLVKSTIDTLLRDIQSVLAGHVHTFSHDLFLPCFIAGTECRGDKLRQSIVERLFLDSLAVTGLWCNHTALQFLMTLWGSVEFEGGMSWIQYARENEARIGTFIAF
;
A
#
# COMPACT_ATOMS: atom_id res chain seq x y z
N MET A 1 -4.75 31.73 56.23
CA MET A 1 -4.06 32.02 54.96
C MET A 1 -4.34 30.86 54.01
N ARG A 2 -5.44 30.92 53.26
CA ARG A 2 -5.81 29.96 52.22
C ARG A 2 -5.30 30.52 50.89
N LEU A 3 -4.42 29.78 50.21
CA LEU A 3 -4.03 30.07 48.83
C LEU A 3 -5.13 29.52 47.93
N GLU A 4 -5.92 30.40 47.33
CA GLU A 4 -6.84 30.04 46.25
C GLU A 4 -6.02 29.82 44.97
N LEU A 5 -6.03 28.58 44.46
CA LEU A 5 -5.54 28.27 43.13
C LEU A 5 -6.56 28.81 42.12
N GLN A 6 -6.20 29.89 41.43
CA GLN A 6 -6.91 30.32 40.24
C GLN A 6 -6.80 29.23 39.16
N PRO A 7 -7.91 28.81 38.53
CA PRO A 7 -7.84 27.95 37.36
C PRO A 7 -7.23 28.76 36.22
N ALA A 8 -6.06 28.34 35.76
CA ALA A 8 -5.48 28.86 34.53
C ALA A 8 -6.43 28.53 33.38
N HIS A 9 -7.20 29.52 32.92
CA HIS A 9 -7.88 29.47 31.63
C HIS A 9 -6.83 29.58 30.51
N GLY A 10 -6.05 28.52 30.34
CA GLY A 10 -5.31 28.28 29.12
C GLY A 10 -6.31 27.96 28.03
N THR A 11 -6.71 28.97 27.26
CA THR A 11 -7.28 28.73 25.94
C THR A 11 -6.18 28.08 25.13
N VAL A 12 -6.23 26.76 24.94
CA VAL A 12 -5.38 26.07 23.98
C VAL A 12 -5.70 26.68 22.63
N GLN A 13 -4.90 27.66 22.21
CA GLN A 13 -4.97 28.19 20.86
C GLN A 13 -4.73 27.03 19.93
N ALA A 14 -5.70 26.83 19.06
CA ALA A 14 -5.64 25.79 18.08
C ALA A 14 -4.42 25.95 17.16
N PRO A 15 -3.89 24.84 16.65
CA PRO A 15 -2.89 24.89 15.59
C PRO A 15 -3.40 25.76 14.44
N THR A 16 -2.59 26.73 14.02
CA THR A 16 -2.79 27.42 12.74
C THR A 16 -2.71 26.39 11.61
N GLY A 17 -3.21 26.71 10.41
CA GLY A 17 -3.09 25.82 9.24
C GLY A 17 -1.64 25.43 8.92
N GLN A 18 -0.67 26.27 9.28
CA GLN A 18 0.76 25.99 9.15
C GLN A 18 1.27 25.02 10.22
N SER A 19 0.87 25.22 11.49
CA SER A 19 1.21 24.31 12.59
C SER A 19 0.62 22.91 12.37
N PHE A 20 -0.56 22.78 11.74
CA PHE A 20 -1.12 21.49 11.36
C PHE A 20 -0.22 20.72 10.38
N VAL A 21 0.20 21.37 9.29
CA VAL A 21 1.07 20.76 8.27
C VAL A 21 2.42 20.37 8.87
N GLU A 22 3.01 21.22 9.71
CA GLU A 22 4.28 20.94 10.39
C GLU A 22 4.19 19.72 11.32
N ILE A 23 3.15 19.65 12.17
CA ILE A 23 2.96 18.51 13.07
C ILE A 23 2.70 17.23 12.27
N LEU A 24 1.85 17.28 11.23
CA LEU A 24 1.56 16.12 10.40
C LEU A 24 2.80 15.63 9.65
N THR A 25 3.61 16.56 9.13
CA THR A 25 4.91 16.24 8.49
C THR A 25 5.84 15.57 9.48
N ALA A 26 5.98 16.12 10.70
CA ALA A 26 6.84 15.54 11.72
C ALA A 26 6.40 14.11 12.09
N MET A 27 5.09 13.87 12.23
CA MET A 27 4.56 12.52 12.51
C MET A 27 4.78 11.56 11.35
N LEU A 28 4.64 12.01 10.10
CA LEU A 28 4.93 11.21 8.92
C LEU A 28 6.43 10.87 8.83
N VAL A 29 7.32 11.83 9.09
CA VAL A 29 8.76 11.61 9.15
C VAL A 29 9.10 10.60 10.24
N LEU A 30 8.53 10.73 11.44
CA LEU A 30 8.72 9.74 12.50
C LEU A 30 8.23 8.35 12.09
N CYS A 31 7.10 8.26 11.39
CA CYS A 31 6.60 7.01 10.84
C CYS A 31 7.62 6.38 9.88
N TYR A 32 8.18 7.17 8.95
CA TYR A 32 9.22 6.71 8.03
C TYR A 32 10.56 6.43 8.71
N THR A 33 10.94 7.09 9.79
CA THR A 33 12.21 6.77 10.48
C THR A 33 12.17 5.37 11.10
N GLU A 34 10.99 4.96 11.58
CA GLU A 34 10.79 3.59 12.09
C GLU A 34 10.93 2.53 10.97
N ALA A 35 10.73 2.90 9.70
CA ALA A 35 10.96 2.04 8.53
C ALA A 35 12.38 1.51 8.38
N PHE A 36 13.34 2.24 8.94
CA PHE A 36 14.76 1.90 8.86
C PHE A 36 15.21 1.08 10.06
N ILE A 37 14.34 0.86 11.06
CA ILE A 37 14.66 0.17 12.31
C ILE A 37 14.11 -1.26 12.22
N PRO A 38 14.98 -2.29 12.21
CA PRO A 38 14.54 -3.68 12.11
C PRO A 38 13.54 -4.08 13.21
N GLY A 39 12.33 -4.42 12.80
CA GLY A 39 11.29 -4.95 13.70
C GLY A 39 10.62 -3.91 14.59
N SER A 40 10.81 -2.61 14.32
CA SER A 40 10.08 -1.57 15.03
C SER A 40 8.57 -1.70 14.85
N ARG A 41 7.80 -1.37 15.88
CA ARG A 41 6.34 -1.31 15.83
C ARG A 41 5.81 0.09 16.13
N ASP A 42 6.70 1.04 16.40
CA ASP A 42 6.36 2.39 16.85
C ASP A 42 5.80 3.24 15.70
N TRP A 43 6.05 2.84 14.45
CA TRP A 43 5.40 3.43 13.28
C TRP A 43 3.87 3.39 13.39
N LYS A 44 3.28 2.36 14.04
CA LYS A 44 1.82 2.25 14.23
C LYS A 44 1.30 3.40 15.08
N LEU A 45 2.07 3.83 16.08
CA LEU A 45 1.74 4.97 16.92
C LEU A 45 1.77 6.27 16.11
N HIS A 46 2.83 6.47 15.32
CA HIS A 46 2.98 7.67 14.49
C HIS A 46 1.92 7.76 13.39
N LEU A 47 1.63 6.65 12.71
CA LEU A 47 0.57 6.59 11.70
C LEU A 47 -0.82 6.85 12.31
N ARG A 48 -1.09 6.30 13.49
CA ARG A 48 -2.33 6.61 14.24
C ARG A 48 -2.41 8.08 14.63
N ALA A 49 -1.29 8.70 14.99
CA ALA A 49 -1.23 10.14 15.26
C ALA A 49 -1.54 10.96 14.00
N CYS A 50 -0.98 10.60 12.84
CA CYS A 50 -1.33 11.20 11.54
C CYS A 50 -2.83 11.14 11.28
N ARG A 51 -3.44 9.94 11.38
CA ARG A 51 -4.89 9.75 11.20
C ARG A 51 -5.72 10.64 12.14
N THR A 52 -5.34 10.67 13.42
CA THR A 52 -6.05 11.45 14.44
C THR A 52 -6.00 12.94 14.12
N LEU A 53 -4.83 13.45 13.71
CA LEU A 53 -4.67 14.84 13.32
C LEU A 53 -5.50 15.17 12.09
N ILE A 54 -5.47 14.33 11.05
CA ILE A 54 -6.22 14.61 9.83
C ILE A 54 -7.73 14.58 10.08
N ASN A 55 -8.24 13.61 10.84
CA ASN A 55 -9.65 13.58 11.22
C ASN A 55 -10.06 14.84 11.97
N PHE A 56 -9.21 15.32 12.89
CA PHE A 56 -9.43 16.57 13.59
C PHE A 56 -9.40 17.79 12.65
N GLY A 57 -8.49 17.81 11.67
CA GLY A 57 -8.40 18.85 10.64
C GLY A 57 -9.63 18.90 9.73
N ASN A 58 -10.09 17.75 9.24
CA ASN A 58 -11.25 17.61 8.37
C ASN A 58 -12.55 18.07 9.03
N LEU A 59 -12.72 17.80 10.33
CA LEU A 59 -13.86 18.29 11.11
C LEU A 59 -13.89 19.82 11.22
N ARG A 60 -12.73 20.47 11.08
CA ARG A 60 -12.54 21.88 11.40
C ARG A 60 -12.42 22.80 10.20
N ASN A 61 -11.93 22.30 9.06
CA ASN A 61 -11.59 23.14 7.91
C ASN A 61 -12.00 22.48 6.59
N ARG A 62 -13.03 23.02 5.93
CA ARG A 62 -13.46 22.61 4.57
C ARG A 62 -12.72 23.36 3.46
N ARG A 63 -11.43 23.66 3.65
CA ARG A 63 -10.62 24.32 2.62
C ARG A 63 -9.94 23.28 1.75
N ARG A 64 -9.70 23.60 0.48
CA ARG A 64 -8.87 22.74 -0.37
C ARG A 64 -7.43 22.74 0.15
N PRO A 65 -6.79 21.56 0.28
CA PRO A 65 -5.39 21.48 0.67
C PRO A 65 -4.50 22.16 -0.37
N ASN A 66 -3.39 22.74 0.08
CA ASN A 66 -2.34 23.21 -0.84
C ASN A 66 -1.47 22.03 -1.32
N GLY A 67 -0.54 22.25 -2.25
CA GLY A 67 0.26 21.16 -2.83
C GLY A 67 1.05 20.33 -1.82
N ILE A 68 1.62 20.95 -0.78
CA ILE A 68 2.37 20.26 0.28
C ILE A 68 1.42 19.44 1.16
N GLU A 69 0.30 20.03 1.55
CA GLU A 69 -0.74 19.35 2.34
C GLU A 69 -1.30 18.15 1.56
N SER A 70 -1.60 18.30 0.26
CA SER A 70 -2.01 17.21 -0.62
C SER A 70 -0.96 16.10 -0.71
N PHE A 71 0.33 16.45 -0.79
CA PHE A 71 1.42 15.47 -0.79
C PHE A 71 1.51 14.70 0.54
N ILE A 72 1.45 15.38 1.69
CA ILE A 72 1.52 14.69 2.99
C ILE A 72 0.29 13.79 3.20
N LEU A 73 -0.90 14.26 2.81
CA LEU A 73 -2.11 13.46 2.86
C LEU A 73 -2.03 12.22 1.95
N LYS A 74 -1.40 12.35 0.76
CA LYS A 74 -1.07 11.23 -0.13
C LYS A 74 -0.23 10.19 0.59
N GLU A 75 0.90 10.62 1.15
CA GLU A 75 1.85 9.72 1.81
C GLU A 75 1.22 8.97 2.99
N VAL A 76 0.41 9.65 3.81
CA VAL A 76 -0.33 8.98 4.90
C VAL A 76 -1.35 7.97 4.34
N ALA A 77 -2.08 8.32 3.27
CA ALA A 77 -3.05 7.42 2.64
C ALA A 77 -2.40 6.19 2.00
N ASP A 78 -1.22 6.34 1.40
CA ASP A 78 -0.45 5.23 0.82
C ASP A 78 0.04 4.28 1.90
N LEU A 79 0.63 4.82 2.98
CA LEU A 79 1.04 4.00 4.12
C LEU A 79 -0.16 3.27 4.74
N ASP A 80 -1.28 3.96 4.93
CA ASP A 80 -2.51 3.35 5.45
C ASP A 80 -3.01 2.21 4.55
N THR A 81 -3.02 2.43 3.24
CA THR A 81 -3.46 1.44 2.26
C THR A 81 -2.56 0.22 2.30
N LEU A 82 -1.23 0.40 2.27
CA LEU A 82 -0.27 -0.69 2.38
C LEU A 82 -0.48 -1.50 3.67
N CYS A 83 -0.62 -0.82 4.82
CA CYS A 83 -0.90 -1.48 6.10
C CYS A 83 -2.14 -2.38 6.03
N ASN A 84 -3.23 -1.84 5.47
CA ASN A 84 -4.52 -2.53 5.43
C ASN A 84 -4.49 -3.83 4.60
N ILE A 85 -3.58 -3.92 3.62
CA ILE A 85 -3.41 -5.13 2.80
C ILE A 85 -2.98 -6.34 3.66
N SER A 86 -2.17 -6.12 4.71
CA SER A 86 -1.60 -7.18 5.55
C SER A 86 -2.27 -7.37 6.92
N VAL A 87 -3.33 -6.60 7.23
CA VAL A 87 -4.10 -6.74 8.47
C VAL A 87 -5.42 -7.46 8.20
N PHE A 88 -5.72 -8.48 9.00
CA PHE A 88 -6.89 -9.35 8.82
C PHE A 88 -7.77 -9.49 10.07
N THR A 89 -7.25 -9.15 11.25
CA THR A 89 -7.97 -9.13 12.53
C THR A 89 -8.96 -7.95 12.63
N ASP A 90 -9.98 -8.15 13.49
CA ASP A 90 -11.25 -7.42 13.60
C ASP A 90 -11.32 -6.05 12.89
N SER A 91 -12.17 -6.03 11.86
CA SER A 91 -12.63 -4.93 11.01
C SER A 91 -13.12 -3.67 11.73
N THR A 92 -13.10 -3.62 13.06
CA THR A 92 -13.45 -2.44 13.87
C THR A 92 -12.35 -1.37 13.87
N VAL A 93 -11.13 -1.71 13.46
CA VAL A 93 -10.01 -0.75 13.28
C VAL A 93 -9.86 -0.31 11.83
N LEU A 94 -10.67 -0.84 10.90
CA LEU A 94 -10.86 -0.22 9.59
C LEU A 94 -11.66 1.06 9.80
N SER A 95 -10.96 2.08 10.30
CA SER A 95 -11.42 3.47 10.25
C SER A 95 -11.88 3.72 8.81
N GLU A 96 -13.02 4.40 8.65
CA GLU A 96 -13.55 4.77 7.34
C GLU A 96 -12.39 5.18 6.43
N PRO A 97 -12.27 4.59 5.22
CA PRO A 97 -11.22 4.96 4.30
C PRO A 97 -11.26 6.47 4.15
N PHE A 98 -10.07 7.07 4.07
CA PHE A 98 -9.93 8.50 3.87
C PHE A 98 -10.96 8.94 2.82
N SER A 99 -11.88 9.84 3.17
CA SER A 99 -13.00 10.25 2.29
C SER A 99 -12.53 10.81 0.93
N ASP A 100 -11.22 11.00 0.77
CA ASP A 100 -10.55 11.47 -0.43
C ASP A 100 -9.38 10.56 -0.87
N THR A 101 -9.45 9.23 -0.67
CA THR A 101 -8.55 8.30 -1.39
C THR A 101 -8.71 8.37 -2.91
N ARG A 102 -9.78 9.02 -3.38
CA ARG A 102 -10.02 9.41 -4.78
C ARG A 102 -8.99 10.38 -5.36
N ILE A 103 -8.13 10.99 -4.53
CA ILE A 103 -7.06 11.87 -5.03
C ILE A 103 -5.98 11.05 -5.78
N TRP A 104 -5.80 9.75 -5.47
CA TRP A 104 -4.73 8.93 -6.04
C TRP A 104 -5.25 7.59 -6.56
N SER A 105 -5.22 7.43 -7.88
CA SER A 105 -6.03 6.42 -8.57
C SER A 105 -5.64 4.97 -8.22
N PHE A 106 -4.35 4.67 -8.07
CA PHE A 106 -3.91 3.31 -7.66
C PHE A 106 -4.11 3.06 -6.18
N THR A 107 -3.75 4.00 -5.29
CA THR A 107 -3.96 3.85 -3.85
C THR A 107 -5.44 3.66 -3.51
N GLY A 108 -6.31 4.48 -4.10
CA GLY A 108 -7.75 4.34 -3.97
C GLY A 108 -8.24 2.99 -4.51
N LEU A 109 -7.74 2.55 -5.68
CA LEU A 109 -8.09 1.24 -6.24
C LEU A 109 -7.69 0.09 -5.32
N ILE A 110 -6.46 0.08 -4.81
CA ILE A 110 -5.98 -0.97 -3.90
C ILE A 110 -6.79 -0.99 -2.61
N ASN A 111 -7.04 0.18 -2.02
CA ASN A 111 -7.87 0.28 -0.83
C ASN A 111 -9.29 -0.26 -1.06
N ASP A 112 -9.88 0.01 -2.22
CA ASP A 112 -11.21 -0.47 -2.57
C ASP A 112 -11.22 -1.99 -2.81
N ILE A 113 -10.19 -2.54 -3.48
CA ILE A 113 -10.01 -3.99 -3.62
C ILE A 113 -9.94 -4.64 -2.23
N THR A 114 -9.08 -4.12 -1.35
CA THR A 114 -8.94 -4.63 0.02
C THR A 114 -10.26 -4.53 0.79
N THR A 115 -10.94 -3.38 0.73
CA THR A 115 -12.20 -3.17 1.45
C THR A 115 -13.29 -4.15 1.01
N VAL A 116 -13.48 -4.32 -0.30
CA VAL A 116 -14.47 -5.25 -0.85
C VAL A 116 -14.10 -6.70 -0.51
N GLU A 117 -12.81 -7.08 -0.56
CA GLU A 117 -12.36 -8.41 -0.14
C GLU A 117 -12.75 -8.68 1.31
N ARG A 118 -12.47 -7.73 2.22
CA ARG A 118 -12.73 -7.91 3.65
C ARG A 118 -14.22 -8.01 3.93
N GLN A 119 -15.04 -7.20 3.26
CA GLN A 119 -16.50 -7.24 3.37
C GLN A 119 -17.08 -8.57 2.85
N ARG A 120 -16.59 -9.06 1.71
CA ARG A 120 -17.02 -10.35 1.13
C ARG A 120 -16.63 -11.51 2.03
N TYR A 121 -15.40 -11.52 2.56
CA TYR A 121 -14.97 -12.53 3.52
C TYR A 121 -15.87 -12.56 4.76
N GLU A 122 -16.18 -11.40 5.35
CA GLU A 122 -17.08 -11.30 6.50
C GLU A 122 -18.52 -11.74 6.18
N ALA A 123 -19.02 -11.45 4.98
CA ALA A 123 -20.33 -11.89 4.52
C ALA A 123 -20.38 -13.42 4.37
N LEU A 124 -19.36 -14.01 3.75
CA LEU A 124 -19.21 -15.47 3.60
C LEU A 124 -19.10 -16.15 4.97
N ARG A 125 -18.32 -15.59 5.90
CA ARG A 125 -18.20 -16.08 7.28
C ARG A 125 -19.55 -16.08 8.03
N LYS A 126 -20.43 -15.12 7.72
CA LYS A 126 -21.79 -15.02 8.26
C LYS A 126 -22.81 -15.88 7.48
N GLY A 127 -22.37 -16.70 6.53
CA GLY A 127 -23.23 -17.59 5.74
C GLY A 127 -24.06 -16.88 4.67
N LYS A 128 -23.70 -15.64 4.28
CA LYS A 128 -24.38 -14.94 3.18
C LYS A 128 -23.86 -15.44 1.83
N GLN A 129 -24.76 -15.72 0.91
CA GLN A 129 -24.41 -15.96 -0.48
C GLN A 129 -23.98 -14.65 -1.13
N MET A 130 -22.83 -14.66 -1.81
CA MET A 130 -22.30 -13.51 -2.55
C MET A 130 -22.44 -13.75 -4.03
N GLU A 131 -22.83 -12.69 -4.76
CA GLU A 131 -22.79 -12.69 -6.21
C GLU A 131 -21.35 -12.67 -6.71
N ASP A 132 -21.16 -13.19 -7.92
CA ASP A 132 -19.87 -13.13 -8.61
C ASP A 132 -19.48 -11.68 -8.86
N VAL A 133 -18.18 -11.40 -8.71
CA VAL A 133 -17.65 -10.05 -8.93
C VAL A 133 -17.48 -9.84 -10.43
N ASP A 134 -17.96 -8.71 -10.94
CA ASP A 134 -17.67 -8.31 -12.32
C ASP A 134 -16.20 -7.89 -12.43
N MET A 135 -15.38 -8.80 -12.94
CA MET A 135 -13.96 -8.54 -13.14
C MET A 135 -13.69 -7.50 -14.23
N GLU A 136 -14.64 -7.22 -15.14
CA GLU A 136 -14.50 -6.15 -16.13
C GLU A 136 -14.56 -4.78 -15.47
N GLU A 137 -15.40 -4.60 -14.44
CA GLU A 137 -15.44 -3.37 -13.66
C GLU A 137 -14.05 -3.06 -13.07
N TRP A 138 -13.41 -4.04 -12.42
CA TRP A 138 -12.08 -3.86 -11.82
C TRP A 138 -10.99 -3.63 -12.87
N ARG A 139 -11.05 -4.30 -14.03
CA ARG A 139 -10.16 -4.03 -15.16
C ARG A 139 -10.31 -2.60 -15.66
N GLN A 140 -11.54 -2.12 -15.83
CA GLN A 140 -11.80 -0.75 -16.28
C GLN A 140 -11.32 0.29 -15.26
N ARG A 141 -11.51 0.03 -13.96
CA ARG A 141 -11.00 0.89 -12.89
C ARG A 141 -9.47 0.95 -12.88
N ALA A 142 -8.79 -0.18 -13.06
CA ALA A 142 -7.34 -0.22 -13.21
C ALA A 142 -6.88 0.54 -14.46
N GLN A 143 -7.59 0.41 -15.58
CA GLN A 143 -7.30 1.13 -16.82
C GLN A 143 -7.49 2.65 -16.67
N ASN A 144 -8.53 3.08 -15.95
CA ASN A 144 -8.78 4.49 -15.65
C ASN A 144 -7.64 5.05 -14.78
N ALA A 145 -7.24 4.31 -13.74
CA ALA A 145 -6.11 4.68 -12.89
C ALA A 145 -4.80 4.78 -13.68
N TYR A 146 -4.53 3.80 -14.55
CA TYR A 146 -3.38 3.83 -15.45
C TYR A 146 -3.39 5.06 -16.35
N THR A 147 -4.53 5.36 -16.99
CA THR A 147 -4.66 6.48 -17.92
C THR A 147 -4.45 7.82 -17.21
N GLU A 148 -5.06 8.00 -16.03
CA GLU A 148 -4.94 9.22 -15.24
C GLU A 148 -3.49 9.45 -14.77
N VAL A 149 -2.84 8.43 -14.21
CA VAL A 149 -1.48 8.56 -13.69
C VAL A 149 -0.46 8.67 -14.82
N SER A 150 -0.65 7.92 -15.92
CA SER A 150 0.21 8.02 -17.12
C SER A 150 0.20 9.41 -17.74
N ALA A 151 -0.95 10.09 -17.72
CA ALA A 151 -1.06 11.46 -18.25
C ALA A 151 -0.15 12.45 -17.50
N ARG A 152 0.21 12.15 -16.24
CA ARG A 152 1.15 12.96 -15.44
C ARG A 152 2.57 12.87 -15.97
N ALA A 153 2.94 11.83 -16.72
CA ALA A 153 4.25 11.80 -17.36
C ALA A 153 4.46 12.96 -18.35
N ASN A 154 3.37 13.56 -18.87
CA ASN A 154 3.47 14.72 -19.76
C ASN A 154 3.98 15.98 -19.05
N THR A 155 4.08 15.99 -17.72
CA THR A 155 4.64 17.14 -16.97
C THR A 155 6.17 17.15 -16.95
N PHE A 156 6.83 16.03 -17.24
CA PHE A 156 8.28 16.00 -17.41
C PHE A 156 8.68 16.82 -18.64
N SER A 157 9.79 17.55 -18.53
CA SER A 157 10.38 18.27 -19.66
C SER A 157 11.15 17.32 -20.59
N SER A 158 11.55 17.80 -21.77
CA SER A 158 12.23 16.98 -22.79
C SER A 158 13.64 16.52 -22.38
N ASP A 159 14.27 17.22 -21.43
CA ASP A 159 15.56 16.87 -20.84
C ASP A 159 15.46 15.81 -19.73
N GLN A 160 14.23 15.38 -19.38
CA GLN A 160 13.95 14.41 -18.33
C GLN A 160 13.43 13.07 -18.88
N GLU A 161 13.92 12.65 -20.04
CA GLU A 161 13.39 11.46 -20.73
C GLU A 161 13.60 10.17 -19.91
N ASP A 162 14.79 9.96 -19.32
CA ASP A 162 15.04 8.80 -18.46
C ASP A 162 14.09 8.75 -17.25
N MET A 163 13.76 9.92 -16.69
CA MET A 163 12.82 10.04 -15.57
C MET A 163 11.38 9.75 -16.01
N ARG A 164 11.01 10.20 -17.22
CA ARG A 164 9.71 9.92 -17.83
C ARG A 164 9.55 8.41 -18.09
N GLU A 165 10.55 7.76 -18.67
CA GLU A 165 10.53 6.32 -18.93
C GLU A 165 10.46 5.52 -17.63
N CYS A 166 11.28 5.89 -16.64
CA CYS A 166 11.28 5.28 -15.32
C CYS A 166 9.92 5.42 -14.62
N PHE A 167 9.33 6.62 -14.64
CA PHE A 167 7.99 6.87 -14.11
C PHE A 167 6.94 6.01 -14.82
N GLN A 168 6.97 5.92 -16.15
CA GLN A 168 6.05 5.08 -16.93
C GLN A 168 6.18 3.59 -16.58
N ALA A 169 7.39 3.09 -16.33
CA ALA A 169 7.60 1.73 -15.86
C ALA A 169 6.97 1.49 -14.49
N VAL A 170 7.07 2.43 -13.55
CA VAL A 170 6.39 2.37 -12.26
C VAL A 170 4.87 2.34 -12.44
N VAL A 171 4.32 3.19 -13.31
CA VAL A 171 2.88 3.23 -13.59
C VAL A 171 2.36 1.90 -14.17
N ARG A 172 3.12 1.28 -15.09
CA ARG A 172 2.79 -0.07 -15.60
C ARG A 172 2.87 -1.14 -14.52
N ALA A 173 3.89 -1.07 -13.65
CA ALA A 173 4.05 -2.00 -12.54
C ALA A 173 2.86 -1.92 -11.56
N HIS A 174 2.39 -0.71 -11.22
CA HIS A 174 1.18 -0.53 -10.41
C HIS A 174 -0.09 -1.03 -11.12
N TYR A 175 -0.22 -0.80 -12.42
CA TYR A 175 -1.35 -1.31 -13.20
C TYR A 175 -1.44 -2.83 -13.16
N HIS A 176 -0.35 -3.51 -13.52
CA HIS A 176 -0.29 -4.97 -13.57
C HIS A 176 -0.49 -5.60 -12.19
N SER A 177 0.14 -5.04 -11.15
CA SER A 177 -0.03 -5.52 -9.78
C SER A 177 -1.44 -5.28 -9.23
N SER A 178 -2.09 -4.15 -9.56
CA SER A 178 -3.48 -3.88 -9.15
C SER A 178 -4.45 -4.86 -9.79
N ILE A 179 -4.25 -5.19 -11.07
CA ILE A 179 -5.06 -6.19 -11.76
C ILE A 179 -4.85 -7.58 -11.14
N ILE A 180 -3.60 -8.02 -10.95
CA ILE A 180 -3.33 -9.30 -10.29
C ILE A 180 -3.97 -9.34 -8.89
N TYR A 181 -3.83 -8.28 -8.10
CA TYR A 181 -4.38 -8.21 -6.75
C TYR A 181 -5.92 -8.32 -6.74
N SER A 182 -6.62 -7.64 -7.66
CA SER A 182 -8.09 -7.76 -7.76
C SER A 182 -8.54 -9.18 -8.12
N TYR A 183 -7.79 -9.87 -8.98
CA TYR A 183 -8.09 -11.27 -9.33
C TYR A 183 -7.80 -12.22 -8.18
N GLN A 184 -6.68 -12.02 -7.48
CA GLN A 184 -6.36 -12.78 -6.26
C GLN A 184 -7.44 -12.60 -5.17
N ALA A 185 -8.08 -11.42 -5.12
CA ALA A 185 -9.12 -11.10 -4.15
C ALA A 185 -10.51 -11.67 -4.52
N PHE A 186 -10.85 -11.71 -5.81
CA PHE A 186 -12.24 -11.92 -6.24
C PHE A 186 -12.46 -13.06 -7.24
N ALA A 187 -11.47 -13.37 -8.07
CA ALA A 187 -11.65 -14.26 -9.20
C ALA A 187 -11.41 -15.74 -8.81
N PRO A 188 -12.04 -16.69 -9.53
CA PRO A 188 -11.69 -18.10 -9.42
C PRO A 188 -10.22 -18.36 -9.78
N THR A 189 -9.59 -19.35 -9.13
CA THR A 189 -8.17 -19.69 -9.30
C THR A 189 -7.74 -19.86 -10.76
N THR A 190 -8.59 -20.44 -11.62
CA THR A 190 -8.30 -20.62 -13.05
C THR A 190 -8.13 -19.30 -13.79
N GLN A 191 -8.99 -18.31 -13.53
CA GLN A 191 -8.88 -16.98 -14.13
C GLN A 191 -7.64 -16.23 -13.63
N VAL A 192 -7.28 -16.40 -12.35
CA VAL A 192 -6.04 -15.85 -11.80
C VAL A 192 -4.83 -16.41 -12.56
N GLN A 193 -4.77 -17.73 -12.76
CA GLN A 193 -3.65 -18.37 -13.46
C GLN A 193 -3.50 -17.90 -14.91
N ASP A 194 -4.60 -17.77 -15.66
CA ASP A 194 -4.58 -17.27 -17.03
C ASP A 194 -4.08 -15.82 -17.12
N LEU A 195 -4.55 -14.96 -16.21
CA LEU A 195 -4.09 -13.58 -16.10
C LEU A 195 -2.60 -13.52 -15.74
N VAL A 196 -2.18 -14.23 -14.70
CA VAL A 196 -0.80 -14.24 -14.21
C VAL A 196 0.14 -14.71 -15.31
N LYS A 197 -0.22 -15.76 -16.05
CA LYS A 197 0.58 -16.26 -17.18
C LYS A 197 0.82 -15.20 -18.26
N SER A 198 -0.12 -14.30 -18.49
CA SER A 198 0.02 -13.23 -19.48
C SER A 198 0.69 -11.95 -18.96
N THR A 199 0.72 -11.76 -17.64
CA THR A 199 1.05 -10.45 -17.05
C THR A 199 2.32 -10.45 -16.20
N ILE A 200 2.66 -11.55 -15.53
CA ILE A 200 3.70 -11.58 -14.49
C ILE A 200 5.10 -11.23 -15.02
N ASP A 201 5.46 -11.72 -16.21
CA ASP A 201 6.78 -11.45 -16.78
C ASP A 201 6.93 -10.00 -17.21
N THR A 202 5.83 -9.35 -17.62
CA THR A 202 5.82 -7.90 -17.92
C THR A 202 6.01 -7.10 -16.65
N LEU A 203 5.28 -7.44 -15.58
CA LEU A 203 5.44 -6.81 -14.27
C LEU A 203 6.88 -6.92 -13.75
N LEU A 204 7.47 -8.12 -13.79
CA LEU A 204 8.85 -8.33 -13.34
C LEU A 204 9.86 -7.52 -14.15
N ARG A 205 9.68 -7.41 -15.48
CA ARG A 205 10.54 -6.58 -16.34
C ARG A 205 10.44 -5.09 -16.00
N ASP A 206 9.23 -4.57 -15.77
CA ASP A 206 9.05 -3.18 -15.41
C ASP A 206 9.72 -2.86 -14.06
N ILE A 207 9.54 -3.73 -13.04
CA ILE A 207 10.21 -3.57 -11.73
C ILE A 207 11.75 -3.61 -11.89
N GLN A 208 12.26 -4.57 -12.65
CA GLN A 208 13.70 -4.69 -12.94
C GLN A 208 14.25 -3.44 -13.62
N SER A 209 13.53 -2.88 -14.59
CA SER A 209 13.98 -1.69 -15.32
C SER A 209 14.15 -0.47 -14.41
N VAL A 210 13.26 -0.31 -13.42
CA VAL A 210 13.30 0.81 -12.47
C VAL A 210 14.43 0.61 -11.46
N LEU A 211 14.62 -0.61 -10.93
CA LEU A 211 15.67 -0.87 -9.94
C LEU A 211 17.09 -0.89 -10.54
N ALA A 212 17.25 -1.37 -11.77
CA ALA A 212 18.52 -1.39 -12.47
C ALA A 212 18.90 -0.04 -13.10
N GLY A 213 17.95 0.89 -13.19
CA GLY A 213 18.17 2.23 -13.73
C GLY A 213 19.08 3.09 -12.84
N HIS A 214 19.62 4.16 -13.40
CA HIS A 214 20.43 5.15 -12.66
C HIS A 214 19.58 6.17 -11.90
N VAL A 215 18.25 6.15 -12.07
CA VAL A 215 17.29 7.02 -11.37
C VAL A 215 16.55 6.20 -10.33
N HIS A 216 16.88 6.39 -9.05
CA HIS A 216 16.23 5.70 -7.93
C HIS A 216 15.07 6.47 -7.29
N THR A 217 14.64 7.58 -7.92
CA THR A 217 13.59 8.46 -7.40
C THR A 217 12.29 7.72 -7.09
N PHE A 218 11.95 6.70 -7.87
CA PHE A 218 10.70 5.94 -7.75
C PHE A 218 10.88 4.53 -7.17
N SER A 219 12.08 4.17 -6.69
CA SER A 219 12.33 2.81 -6.18
C SER A 219 11.47 2.46 -4.96
N HIS A 220 11.10 3.47 -4.15
CA HIS A 220 10.22 3.30 -2.99
C HIS A 220 8.77 2.95 -3.37
N ASP A 221 8.33 3.27 -4.59
CA ASP A 221 6.97 2.96 -5.07
C ASP A 221 6.82 1.48 -5.50
N LEU A 222 7.92 0.74 -5.68
CA LEU A 222 7.91 -0.62 -6.21
C LEU A 222 7.60 -1.70 -5.17
N PHE A 223 7.48 -1.35 -3.89
CA PHE A 223 7.24 -2.33 -2.83
C PHE A 223 6.03 -3.21 -3.12
N LEU A 224 4.86 -2.59 -3.37
CA LEU A 224 3.62 -3.33 -3.60
C LEU A 224 3.64 -4.12 -4.91
N PRO A 225 4.06 -3.54 -6.07
CA PRO A 225 4.24 -4.31 -7.29
C PRO A 225 5.14 -5.55 -7.12
N CYS A 226 6.26 -5.42 -6.42
CA CYS A 226 7.19 -6.52 -6.17
C CYS A 226 6.59 -7.58 -5.24
N PHE A 227 5.87 -7.15 -4.20
CA PHE A 227 5.16 -8.07 -3.31
C PHE A 227 4.11 -8.90 -4.05
N ILE A 228 3.24 -8.25 -4.84
CA ILE A 228 2.20 -8.95 -5.61
C ILE A 228 2.81 -9.87 -6.67
N ALA A 229 3.91 -9.49 -7.31
CA ALA A 229 4.62 -10.40 -8.21
C ALA A 229 5.15 -11.64 -7.45
N GLY A 230 5.69 -11.44 -6.26
CA GLY A 230 6.22 -12.49 -5.41
C GLY A 230 5.19 -13.53 -4.97
N THR A 231 3.96 -13.11 -4.70
CA THR A 231 2.89 -14.05 -4.27
C THR A 231 2.53 -15.06 -5.36
N GLU A 232 2.79 -14.72 -6.64
CA GLU A 232 2.57 -15.58 -7.80
C GLU A 232 3.78 -16.44 -8.21
N CYS A 233 4.89 -16.35 -7.47
CA CYS A 233 6.12 -17.10 -7.79
C CYS A 233 6.16 -18.50 -7.16
N ARG A 234 5.07 -18.96 -6.54
CA ARG A 234 5.05 -20.28 -5.87
C ARG A 234 5.23 -21.40 -6.90
N GLY A 235 6.10 -22.36 -6.61
CA GLY A 235 6.45 -23.46 -7.52
C GLY A 235 7.45 -23.11 -8.64
N ASP A 236 7.76 -21.83 -8.85
CA ASP A 236 8.71 -21.37 -9.88
C ASP A 236 10.00 -20.85 -9.24
N LYS A 237 11.03 -21.71 -9.16
CA LYS A 237 12.31 -21.35 -8.53
C LYS A 237 13.06 -20.22 -9.24
N LEU A 238 12.87 -20.07 -10.54
CA LEU A 238 13.52 -19.00 -11.29
C LEU A 238 12.90 -17.66 -10.91
N ARG A 239 11.57 -17.57 -10.92
CA ARG A 239 10.87 -16.34 -10.53
C ARG A 239 11.04 -16.01 -9.05
N GLN A 240 11.11 -17.00 -8.16
CA GLN A 240 11.45 -16.81 -6.74
C GLN A 240 12.80 -16.11 -6.58
N SER A 241 13.84 -16.60 -7.29
CA SER A 241 15.17 -16.00 -7.23
C SER A 241 15.21 -14.58 -7.80
N ILE A 242 14.41 -14.30 -8.83
CA ILE A 242 14.26 -12.94 -9.38
C ILE A 242 13.64 -12.02 -8.32
N VAL A 243 12.51 -12.40 -7.74
CA VAL A 243 11.82 -11.57 -6.73
C VAL A 243 12.67 -11.36 -5.48
N GLU A 244 13.36 -12.39 -5.02
CA GLU A 244 14.32 -12.28 -3.91
C GLU A 244 15.37 -11.21 -4.19
N ARG A 245 15.98 -11.23 -5.38
CA ARG A 245 16.94 -10.20 -5.79
C ARG A 245 16.31 -8.81 -5.82
N LEU A 246 15.10 -8.66 -6.36
CA LEU A 246 14.41 -7.36 -6.42
C LEU A 246 14.15 -6.78 -5.03
N PHE A 247 13.77 -7.60 -4.04
CA PHE A 247 13.62 -7.14 -2.66
C PHE A 247 14.94 -6.72 -2.02
N LEU A 248 16.03 -7.47 -2.27
CA LEU A 248 17.35 -7.13 -1.76
C LEU A 248 17.90 -5.85 -2.41
N ASP A 249 17.72 -5.67 -3.72
CA ASP A 249 18.11 -4.46 -4.44
C ASP A 249 17.28 -3.25 -3.96
N SER A 250 15.97 -3.43 -3.81
CA SER A 250 15.07 -2.40 -3.24
C SER A 250 15.49 -2.02 -1.82
N LEU A 251 15.82 -2.99 -0.97
CA LEU A 251 16.34 -2.73 0.39
C LEU A 251 17.66 -1.97 0.36
N ALA A 252 18.59 -2.32 -0.54
CA ALA A 252 19.87 -1.65 -0.67
C ALA A 252 19.74 -0.19 -1.15
N VAL A 253 18.78 0.08 -2.02
CA VAL A 253 18.52 1.43 -2.58
C VAL A 253 17.72 2.29 -1.61
N THR A 254 16.67 1.74 -1.00
CA THR A 254 15.70 2.53 -0.21
C THR A 254 15.98 2.50 1.28
N GLY A 255 16.68 1.50 1.80
CA GLY A 255 16.87 1.26 3.24
C GLY A 255 15.61 0.81 3.98
N LEU A 256 14.48 0.65 3.30
CA LEU A 256 13.19 0.34 3.94
C LEU A 256 13.12 -1.14 4.34
N TRP A 257 13.11 -1.40 5.64
CA TRP A 257 13.14 -2.75 6.21
C TRP A 257 11.89 -3.59 5.90
N CYS A 258 10.77 -2.95 5.57
CA CYS A 258 9.56 -3.65 5.12
C CYS A 258 9.83 -4.58 3.92
N ASN A 259 10.80 -4.26 3.05
CA ASN A 259 11.24 -5.15 1.97
C ASN A 259 11.75 -6.50 2.49
N HIS A 260 12.53 -6.50 3.57
CA HIS A 260 13.02 -7.73 4.19
C HIS A 260 11.86 -8.52 4.82
N THR A 261 10.99 -7.86 5.59
CA THR A 261 9.84 -8.51 6.22
C THR A 261 8.89 -9.14 5.19
N ALA A 262 8.61 -8.43 4.09
CA ALA A 262 7.80 -8.93 2.98
C ALA A 262 8.47 -10.13 2.28
N LEU A 263 9.79 -10.10 2.06
CA LEU A 263 10.53 -11.22 1.50
C LEU A 263 10.47 -12.46 2.42
N GLN A 264 10.61 -12.31 3.74
CA GLN A 264 10.47 -13.42 4.69
C GLN A 264 9.07 -14.05 4.65
N PHE A 265 8.04 -13.22 4.52
CA PHE A 265 6.68 -13.72 4.29
C PHE A 265 6.60 -14.56 3.01
N LEU A 266 7.13 -14.06 1.89
CA LEU A 266 7.12 -14.75 0.61
C LEU A 266 7.89 -16.07 0.65
N MET A 267 9.07 -16.10 1.28
CA MET A 267 9.83 -17.34 1.46
C MET A 267 9.04 -18.39 2.25
N THR A 268 8.34 -17.96 3.29
CA THR A 268 7.47 -18.86 4.07
C THR A 268 6.28 -19.35 3.24
N LEU A 269 5.65 -18.46 2.47
CA LEU A 269 4.55 -18.80 1.56
C LEU A 269 5.01 -19.82 0.49
N TRP A 270 6.17 -19.60 -0.13
CA TRP A 270 6.75 -20.47 -1.15
C TRP A 270 7.13 -21.86 -0.62
N GLY A 271 7.55 -21.95 0.65
CA GLY A 271 7.92 -23.20 1.30
C GLY A 271 6.76 -23.98 1.92
N SER A 272 5.56 -23.39 1.96
CA SER A 272 4.40 -24.03 2.58
C SER A 272 3.86 -25.19 1.71
N VAL A 273 3.83 -26.41 2.27
CA VAL A 273 3.38 -27.64 1.58
C VAL A 273 1.89 -27.91 1.81
N GLU A 274 1.36 -27.50 2.97
CA GLU A 274 -0.05 -27.71 3.39
C GLU A 274 -1.08 -27.00 2.49
N PHE A 275 -0.62 -26.16 1.56
CA PHE A 275 -1.46 -25.25 0.79
C PHE A 275 -1.48 -25.55 -0.72
N GLU A 276 -1.19 -26.79 -1.13
CA GLU A 276 -1.08 -27.23 -2.55
C GLU A 276 -2.37 -27.10 -3.40
N GLY A 277 -3.50 -26.65 -2.83
CA GLY A 277 -4.83 -26.66 -3.46
C GLY A 277 -5.35 -25.35 -4.09
N GLY A 278 -4.48 -24.39 -4.46
CA GLY A 278 -4.94 -23.15 -5.09
C GLY A 278 -5.46 -22.09 -4.10
N MET A 279 -5.08 -22.19 -2.83
CA MET A 279 -5.34 -21.17 -1.81
C MET A 279 -4.61 -19.87 -2.12
N SER A 280 -5.30 -18.73 -2.04
CA SER A 280 -4.70 -17.41 -2.29
C SER A 280 -3.78 -16.99 -1.13
N TRP A 281 -2.77 -16.16 -1.44
CA TRP A 281 -1.88 -15.63 -0.41
C TRP A 281 -2.64 -14.84 0.68
N ILE A 282 -3.78 -14.24 0.32
CA ILE A 282 -4.68 -13.50 1.21
C ILE A 282 -5.23 -14.43 2.29
N GLN A 283 -5.69 -15.62 1.89
CA GLN A 283 -6.17 -16.63 2.82
C GLN A 283 -5.03 -17.18 3.68
N TYR A 284 -3.88 -17.48 3.08
CA TYR A 284 -2.70 -17.92 3.82
C TYR A 284 -2.28 -16.91 4.90
N ALA A 285 -2.21 -15.62 4.55
CA ALA A 285 -1.87 -14.56 5.47
C ALA A 285 -2.87 -14.43 6.62
N ARG A 286 -4.16 -14.55 6.31
CA ARG A 286 -5.25 -14.53 7.29
C ARG A 286 -5.16 -15.70 8.29
N GLU A 287 -4.96 -16.92 7.80
CA GLU A 287 -4.88 -18.13 8.64
C GLU A 287 -3.61 -18.16 9.51
N ASN A 288 -2.55 -17.46 9.08
CA ASN A 288 -1.27 -17.40 9.77
C ASN A 288 -1.01 -16.05 10.46
N GLU A 289 -2.01 -15.17 10.59
CA GLU A 289 -1.82 -13.80 11.09
C GLU A 289 -1.16 -13.76 12.47
N ALA A 290 -1.54 -14.65 13.39
CA ALA A 290 -0.94 -14.71 14.72
C ALA A 290 0.56 -15.06 14.73
N ARG A 291 1.02 -15.78 13.70
CA ARG A 291 2.41 -16.21 13.54
C ARG A 291 3.24 -15.20 12.73
N ILE A 292 2.64 -14.65 11.68
CA ILE A 292 3.30 -13.77 10.71
C ILE A 292 3.30 -12.31 11.19
N GLY A 293 2.21 -11.88 11.84
CA GLY A 293 1.96 -10.48 12.16
C GLY A 293 1.72 -9.63 10.91
N THR A 294 1.89 -8.31 11.06
CA THR A 294 1.87 -7.35 9.94
C THR A 294 3.17 -7.50 9.14
N PHE A 295 3.07 -7.75 7.84
CA PHE A 295 4.25 -7.94 6.96
C PHE A 295 4.31 -6.92 5.81
N ILE A 296 3.25 -6.12 5.63
CA ILE A 296 3.25 -4.93 4.77
C ILE A 296 3.05 -3.73 5.67
N ALA A 297 4.17 -3.28 6.25
CA ALA A 297 4.46 -2.00 6.91
C ALA A 297 5.51 -2.24 8.03
N PHE A 298 6.27 -1.18 8.32
CA PHE A 298 7.62 -1.13 8.88
C PHE A 298 8.00 -2.16 9.96
#